data_AF-A0A924I198-F1
#
_entry.id   AF-A0A924I198-F1
#
_cell.length_a   1.000
_cell.length_b   1.000
_cell.length_c   1.000
_cell.angle_alpha   90.00
_cell.angle_beta   90.00
_cell.angle_gamma   90.00
#
_symmetry.space_group_name_H-M   'P 1'
#
loop_
_entity.id
_entity.type
_entity.pdbx_description
1 polymer ?
#
loop_
_entity_poly.entity_id
_entity_poly.type
_entity_poly.pdbx_seq_one_letter_code
_entity_poly.pdbx_strand_id
1 'polypeptide(L)' 'MAAMKPRTGDGPMEAVKEGRLIIVRVPLEGGGRLVVSVN' A
#
# COMPACT_ATOMS: atom_id res chain seq x y z
N MET A 1 18.94 15.47 8.78
CA MET A 1 17.92 14.97 7.83
C MET A 1 17.43 13.63 8.36
N ALA A 2 16.22 13.58 8.94
CA ALA A 2 15.67 12.35 9.50
C ALA A 2 14.87 11.62 8.42
N ALA A 3 15.21 10.36 8.15
CA ALA A 3 14.40 9.49 7.30
C ALA A 3 13.06 9.25 8.00
N MET A 4 12.00 9.91 7.52
CA MET A 4 10.65 9.65 8.02
C MET A 4 10.25 8.24 7.62
N LYS A 5 9.83 7.43 8.61
CA LYS A 5 9.18 6.13 8.39
C LYS A 5 8.12 6.27 7.29
N PRO A 6 8.00 5.32 6.34
CA PRO A 6 6.94 5.36 5.33
C PRO A 6 5.59 5.57 6.01
N ARG A 7 4.95 6.71 5.74
CA ARG A 7 3.65 7.07 6.29
C ARG A 7 2.56 6.46 5.41
N THR A 8 2.49 5.14 5.39
CA THR A 8 1.20 4.48 5.14
C THR A 8 0.32 4.87 6.32
N GLY A 9 -0.79 5.60 6.07
CA GLY A 9 -1.74 5.94 7.14
C GLY A 9 -2.15 4.70 7.93
N ASP A 10 -2.63 4.88 9.16
CA ASP A 10 -3.01 3.80 10.09
C ASP A 10 -4.19 2.92 9.61
N GLY A 11 -4.62 3.10 8.35
CA GLY A 11 -5.62 2.27 7.71
C GLY A 11 -5.06 0.91 7.31
N PRO A 12 -5.84 -0.17 7.47
CA PRO A 12 -5.40 -1.51 7.07
C PRO A 12 -5.12 -1.55 5.57
N MET A 13 -3.98 -2.14 5.19
CA MET A 13 -3.79 -2.57 3.81
C MET A 13 -4.62 -3.82 3.57
N GLU A 14 -5.57 -3.76 2.65
CA GLU A 14 -6.42 -4.89 2.28
C GLU A 14 -5.99 -5.43 0.92
N ALA A 15 -5.72 -6.73 0.85
CA ALA A 15 -5.48 -7.44 -0.39
C ALA A 15 -6.47 -8.61 -0.51
N VAL A 16 -7.22 -8.66 -1.60
CA VAL A 16 -8.23 -9.69 -1.87
C VAL A 16 -7.99 -10.30 -3.24
N LYS A 17 -8.14 -11.62 -3.36
CA LYS A 17 -8.08 -12.33 -4.64
C LYS A 17 -9.48 -12.47 -5.23
N GLU A 18 -9.71 -11.86 -6.38
CA GLU A 18 -10.96 -11.99 -7.15
C GLU A 18 -10.66 -12.69 -8.49
N GLY A 19 -10.93 -13.99 -8.56
CA GLY A 19 -10.63 -14.82 -9.72
C GLY A 19 -9.13 -14.86 -10.04
N ARG A 20 -8.74 -14.20 -11.14
CA ARG A 20 -7.34 -14.06 -11.58
C ARG A 20 -6.70 -12.74 -11.16
N LEU A 21 -7.43 -11.88 -10.45
CA LEU A 21 -6.97 -10.56 -10.04
C LEU A 21 -6.61 -10.55 -8.55
N ILE A 22 -5.61 -9.75 -8.20
CA ILE A 22 -5.32 -9.37 -6.81
C ILE A 22 -5.68 -7.89 -6.69
N ILE A 23 -6.69 -7.58 -5.89
CA ILE A 23 -7.15 -6.23 -5.62
C ILE A 23 -6.47 -5.78 -4.33
N VAL A 24 -5.70 -4.70 -4.40
CA VAL A 24 -5.03 -4.09 -3.25
C VAL A 24 -5.64 -2.71 -3.00
N ARG A 25 -6.15 -2.47 -1.79
CA ARG A 25 -6.65 -1.17 -1.35
C ARG A 25 -5.55 -0.48 -0.56
N VAL A 26 -5.11 0.66 -1.08
CA VAL A 26 -4.02 1.44 -0.50
C VAL A 26 -4.58 2.78 -0.02
N PRO A 27 -4.43 3.13 1.27
CA PRO A 27 -4.81 4.44 1.76
C PRO A 27 -3.93 5.52 1.11
N LEU A 28 -4.56 6.55 0.55
CA LEU A 28 -3.88 7.64 -0.19
C LEU A 28 -3.47 8.82 0.70
N GLU A 29 -3.93 8.83 1.95
CA GLU A 29 -3.56 9.84 2.95
C GLU A 29 -2.09 9.62 3.35
N GLY A 30 -1.21 10.55 2.94
CA GLY A 30 0.22 10.53 3.34
C GLY A 30 1.24 10.69 2.21
N GLY A 31 0.82 10.69 0.93
CA GLY A 31 1.68 11.04 -0.22
C GLY A 31 2.93 10.16 -0.41
N GLY A 32 2.98 8.98 0.22
CA GLY A 32 4.08 8.03 0.12
C GLY A 32 4.14 7.33 -1.23
N ARG A 33 5.30 6.78 -1.57
CA ARG A 33 5.47 5.94 -2.79
C ARG A 33 5.05 4.51 -2.49
N LEU A 34 4.09 3.99 -3.24
CA LEU A 34 3.74 2.57 -3.24
C LEU A 34 4.70 1.83 -4.18
N VAL A 35 5.32 0.76 -3.70
CA VAL A 35 6.13 -0.16 -4.52
C VAL A 35 5.47 -1.53 -4.46
N VAL A 36 5.07 -2.06 -5.61
CA VAL A 36 4.49 -3.40 -5.75
C VAL A 36 5.44 -4.25 -6.57
N SER A 37 5.82 -5.42 -6.05
CA SER A 37 6.63 -6.41 -6.75
C SER A 37 5.86 -7.72 -6.80
N VAL A 38 5.76 -8.31 -7.99
CA VAL A 38 5.09 -9.59 -8.24
C VAL A 38 6.06 -10.45 -9.05
N ASN A 39 6.14 -11.74 -8.74
CA ASN A 39 6.97 -12.71 -9.47
C ASN A 39 6.10 -13.48 -10.46
#